data_AF-A0A3C1HID7-F1
#
_entry.id   AF-A0A3C1HID7-F1
#
_cell.length_a   1.000
_cell.length_b   1.000
_cell.length_c   1.000
_cell.angle_alpha   90.00
_cell.angle_beta   90.00
_cell.angle_gamma   90.00
#
_symmetry.space_group_name_H-M   'P 1'
#
loop_
_entity.id
_entity.type
_entity.pdbx_description
1 polymer ?
#
loop_
_entity_poly.entity_id
_entity_poly.type
_entity_poly.pdbx_seq_one_letter_code
_entity_poly.pdbx_strand_id
1 'polypeptide(L)'
;TFAAQGPCDHQGRSLRQFDLQTRLFKYPCSYLIYSDAFDALPDKLRERLYQRLFDILTGKDSGADFASIPGPTRQAVLEILRETKKGLPDYWKADKSRAAL
;
A
#
# COMPACT_ATOMS: atom_id res chain seq x y z
N THR A 1 -3.54 -0.18 21.33
CA THR A 1 -3.98 1.10 20.73
C THR A 1 -4.26 0.88 19.25
N PHE A 2 -5.08 1.73 18.61
CA PHE A 2 -5.46 1.56 17.19
C PHE A 2 -4.25 1.35 16.25
N ALA A 3 -3.19 2.14 16.42
CA ALA A 3 -1.99 2.06 15.58
C ALA A 3 -1.29 0.69 15.63
N ALA A 4 -1.40 -0.03 16.76
CA ALA A 4 -0.78 -1.33 16.96
C ALA A 4 -1.64 -2.53 16.48
N GLN A 5 -2.87 -2.29 15.99
CA GLN A 5 -3.78 -3.36 15.54
C GLN A 5 -3.54 -3.80 14.09
N GLY A 6 -2.60 -3.18 13.38
CA GLY A 6 -2.29 -3.50 11.99
C GLY A 6 -0.96 -4.25 11.88
N PRO A 7 -0.71 -4.94 10.77
CA PRO A 7 0.60 -5.49 10.52
C PRO A 7 1.63 -4.36 10.35
N CYS A 8 2.87 -4.67 10.70
CA CYS A 8 4.03 -3.83 10.44
C CYS A 8 4.96 -4.58 9.49
N ASP A 9 5.63 -3.84 8.62
CA ASP A 9 6.75 -4.37 7.85
C ASP A 9 8.01 -4.52 8.72
N HIS A 10 9.11 -5.03 8.15
CA HIS A 10 10.36 -5.21 8.90
C HIS A 10 10.98 -3.91 9.44
N GLN A 11 10.60 -2.75 8.89
CA GLN A 11 11.03 -1.42 9.35
C GLN A 11 10.11 -0.87 10.45
N GLY A 12 9.09 -1.62 10.87
CA GLY A 12 8.12 -1.20 11.89
C GLY A 12 7.07 -0.21 11.37
N ARG A 13 6.93 -0.05 10.04
CA ARG A 13 5.96 0.88 9.42
C ARG A 13 4.61 0.19 9.26
N SER A 14 3.52 0.93 9.47
CA SER A 14 2.15 0.41 9.32
C SER A 14 1.21 1.44 8.68
N LEU A 15 0.23 0.98 7.88
CA LEU A 15 -0.83 1.85 7.33
C LEU A 15 -1.75 2.44 8.42
N ARG A 16 -1.70 1.94 9.66
CA ARG A 16 -2.41 2.51 10.81
C ARG A 16 -1.57 3.53 11.59
N GLN A 17 -0.32 3.75 11.21
CA GLN A 17 0.56 4.68 11.90
C GLN A 17 0.07 6.11 11.70
N PHE A 18 -0.06 6.86 12.79
CA PHE A 18 -0.44 8.26 12.73
C PHE A 18 0.77 9.17 12.45
N ASP A 19 0.51 10.30 11.80
CA ASP A 19 1.46 11.41 11.68
C ASP A 19 1.07 12.56 12.63
N LEU A 20 -0.21 12.95 12.65
CA LEU A 20 -0.82 14.01 13.48
C LEU A 20 -0.19 15.40 13.36
N GLN A 21 0.77 15.59 12.46
CA GLN A 21 1.40 16.88 12.18
C GLN A 21 0.93 17.45 10.85
N THR A 22 0.99 16.65 9.78
CA THR A 22 0.61 17.07 8.43
C THR A 22 -0.70 16.42 7.97
N ARG A 23 -1.03 15.25 8.52
CA ARG A 23 -2.25 14.48 8.24
C ARG A 23 -2.52 13.45 9.33
N LEU A 24 -3.69 12.83 9.31
CA LEU A 24 -4.03 11.79 10.28
C LEU A 24 -3.08 10.59 10.18
N PHE A 25 -3.00 9.94 9.01
CA PHE A 25 -2.17 8.74 8.80
C PHE A 25 -0.85 9.05 8.09
N LYS A 26 0.25 8.48 8.60
CA LYS A 26 1.60 8.65 8.03
C LYS A 26 1.73 8.07 6.62
N TYR A 27 0.93 7.09 6.23
CA TYR A 27 0.94 6.52 4.88
C TYR A 27 -0.45 6.63 4.26
N PRO A 28 -0.62 7.27 3.08
CA PRO A 28 -1.93 7.65 2.54
C PRO A 28 -2.58 6.49 1.77
N CYS A 29 -2.65 5.32 2.41
CA CYS A 29 -3.39 4.16 1.94
C CYS A 29 -4.23 3.64 3.11
N SER A 30 -5.52 3.40 2.87
CA SER A 30 -6.43 3.01 3.93
C SER A 30 -6.05 1.65 4.51
N TYR A 31 -5.98 1.56 5.84
CA TYR A 31 -5.81 0.28 6.55
C TYR A 31 -6.97 -0.71 6.30
N LEU A 32 -8.10 -0.25 5.74
CA LEU A 32 -9.24 -1.12 5.40
C LEU A 32 -8.93 -2.10 4.27
N ILE A 33 -7.80 -1.95 3.57
CA ILE A 33 -7.28 -2.97 2.66
C ILE A 33 -7.02 -4.32 3.36
N TYR A 34 -6.88 -4.33 4.68
CA TYR A 34 -6.75 -5.54 5.51
C TYR A 34 -8.08 -6.06 6.07
N SER A 35 -9.21 -5.44 5.73
CA SER A 35 -10.51 -5.85 6.27
C SER A 35 -11.08 -7.06 5.53
N ASP A 36 -11.85 -7.88 6.24
CA ASP A 36 -12.59 -8.99 5.65
C ASP A 36 -13.53 -8.52 4.52
N ALA A 37 -14.09 -7.31 4.64
CA ALA A 37 -14.92 -6.71 3.60
C ALA A 37 -14.16 -6.47 2.29
N PHE A 38 -12.89 -6.03 2.37
CA PHE A 38 -12.05 -5.88 1.18
C PHE A 38 -11.70 -7.26 0.58
N ASP A 39 -11.41 -8.24 1.44
CA ASP A 39 -11.07 -9.59 1.01
C ASP A 39 -12.26 -10.41 0.49
N ALA A 40 -13.48 -10.02 0.84
CA ALA A 40 -14.73 -10.59 0.33
C ALA A 40 -15.19 -9.97 -1.00
N LEU A 41 -14.48 -8.97 -1.54
CA LEU A 41 -14.82 -8.39 -2.84
C LEU A 41 -14.73 -9.46 -3.95
N PRO A 42 -15.62 -9.43 -4.96
CA PRO A 42 -15.53 -10.31 -6.12
C PRO A 42 -14.15 -10.19 -6.80
N ASP A 43 -13.56 -11.31 -7.20
CA ASP A 43 -12.16 -11.37 -7.67
C ASP A 43 -11.85 -10.34 -8.76
N LYS A 44 -12.72 -10.22 -9.76
CA LYS A 44 -12.53 -9.25 -10.86
C LYS A 44 -12.50 -7.80 -10.38
N LEU A 45 -13.28 -7.47 -9.35
CA LEU A 45 -13.30 -6.13 -8.77
C LEU A 45 -12.04 -5.89 -7.93
N ARG A 46 -11.69 -6.85 -7.07
CA ARG A 46 -10.48 -6.80 -6.26
C ARG A 46 -9.22 -6.67 -7.12
N GLU A 47 -9.15 -7.42 -8.22
CA GLU A 47 -8.05 -7.36 -9.19
C GLU A 47 -7.92 -5.97 -9.82
N ARG A 48 -9.04 -5.35 -10.24
CA ARG A 48 -9.02 -3.98 -10.77
C ARG A 48 -8.54 -2.96 -9.75
N LEU A 49 -8.93 -3.12 -8.48
CA LEU A 49 -8.47 -2.23 -7.41
C LEU A 49 -6.97 -2.41 -7.14
N TYR A 50 -6.47 -3.66 -7.09
CA TYR A 50 -5.05 -3.92 -6.95
C TYR A 50 -4.24 -3.39 -8.12
N GLN A 51 -4.70 -3.58 -9.36
CA GLN A 51 -3.99 -3.07 -10.53
C GLN A 51 -3.89 -1.55 -10.50
N ARG A 52 -5.01 -0.85 -10.23
CA ARG A 52 -5.00 0.61 -10.15
C ARG A 52 -4.13 1.12 -9.02
N LEU A 53 -4.22 0.51 -7.84
CA LEU A 53 -3.37 0.87 -6.70
C LEU A 53 -1.89 0.64 -7.02
N PHE A 54 -1.54 -0.47 -7.65
CA PHE A 54 -0.18 -0.77 -8.08
C PHE A 54 0.34 0.27 -9.09
N ASP A 55 -0.47 0.64 -10.09
CA ASP A 55 -0.12 1.65 -11.08
C ASP A 55 0.12 3.02 -10.42
N ILE A 56 -0.70 3.40 -9.43
CA ILE A 56 -0.49 4.63 -8.63
C ILE A 56 0.83 4.53 -7.86
N LEU A 57 1.06 3.44 -7.12
CA LEU A 57 2.24 3.30 -6.25
C LEU A 57 3.56 3.17 -7.03
N THR A 58 3.51 2.65 -8.25
CA THR A 58 4.67 2.56 -9.16
C THR A 58 4.85 3.79 -10.04
N GLY A 59 3.94 4.77 -9.95
CA GLY A 59 4.03 6.02 -10.72
C GLY A 59 3.56 5.91 -12.17
N LYS A 60 3.00 4.77 -12.59
CA LYS A 60 2.39 4.59 -13.90
C LYS A 60 1.06 5.33 -14.04
N ASP A 61 0.27 5.39 -12.96
CA ASP A 61 -0.88 6.29 -12.85
C ASP A 61 -0.46 7.57 -12.11
N SER A 62 -0.41 8.66 -12.86
CA SER A 62 -0.12 10.02 -12.38
C SER A 62 -1.34 10.94 -12.50
N GLY A 63 -2.56 10.39 -12.44
CA GLY A 63 -3.79 11.17 -12.42
C GLY A 63 -3.75 12.29 -11.38
N ALA A 64 -4.47 13.39 -11.66
CA ALA A 64 -4.40 14.63 -10.87
C ALA A 64 -4.63 14.39 -9.36
N ASP A 65 -5.52 13.45 -9.02
CA ASP A 65 -5.86 13.09 -7.64
C ASP A 65 -4.68 12.52 -6.82
N PHE A 66 -3.66 11.96 -7.50
CA PHE A 66 -2.50 11.34 -6.85
C PHE A 66 -1.19 12.11 -7.08
N ALA A 67 -1.20 13.15 -7.91
CA ALA A 67 -0.03 13.96 -8.23
C ALA A 67 0.65 14.57 -6.98
N SER A 68 -0.14 14.81 -5.92
CA SER A 68 0.34 15.35 -4.64
C SER A 68 1.04 14.33 -3.75
N ILE A 69 1.00 13.02 -4.06
CA ILE A 69 1.66 11.98 -3.25
C ILE A 69 3.13 11.85 -3.66
N PRO A 70 4.09 12.21 -2.78
CA PRO A 70 5.51 12.17 -3.11
C PRO A 70 6.01 10.75 -3.41
N GLY A 71 6.98 10.62 -4.31
CA GLY A 71 7.60 9.34 -4.68
C GLY A 71 8.03 8.47 -3.48
N PRO A 72 8.75 9.00 -2.47
CA PRO A 72 9.11 8.24 -1.28
C PRO A 72 7.91 7.71 -0.49
N THR A 73 6.79 8.45 -0.48
CA THR A 73 5.56 7.99 0.18
C THR A 73 4.90 6.86 -0.60
N ARG A 74 4.88 6.94 -1.94
CA ARG A 74 4.37 5.86 -2.80
C ARG A 74 5.18 4.58 -2.60
N GLN A 75 6.51 4.71 -2.59
CA GLN A 75 7.43 3.60 -2.36
C GLN A 75 7.23 2.96 -0.98
N ALA A 76 7.11 3.75 0.08
CA ALA A 76 6.89 3.22 1.43
C ALA A 76 5.57 2.44 1.54
N VAL A 77 4.48 2.93 0.94
CA VAL A 77 3.21 2.19 0.91
C VAL A 77 3.35 0.87 0.15
N LEU A 78 4.05 0.88 -1.00
CA LEU A 78 4.28 -0.31 -1.81
C LEU A 78 5.06 -1.38 -1.04
N GLU A 79 6.14 -0.99 -0.34
CA GLU A 79 6.95 -1.88 0.49
C GLU A 79 6.14 -2.46 1.65
N ILE A 80 5.40 -1.62 2.39
CA ILE A 80 4.53 -2.08 3.47
C ILE A 80 3.59 -3.15 2.93
N LEU A 81 2.81 -2.85 1.88
CA LEU A 81 1.83 -3.79 1.34
C LEU A 81 2.46 -5.10 0.84
N ARG A 82 3.63 -5.04 0.18
CA ARG A 82 4.36 -6.25 -0.27
C ARG A 82 4.72 -7.19 0.85
N GLU A 83 5.05 -6.65 2.03
CA GLU A 83 5.45 -7.45 3.18
C GLU A 83 4.27 -7.89 4.04
N THR A 84 3.21 -7.08 4.12
CA THR A 84 2.15 -7.27 5.12
C THR A 84 0.81 -7.70 4.54
N LYS A 85 0.52 -7.44 3.26
CA LYS A 85 -0.77 -7.83 2.65
C LYS A 85 -0.66 -9.21 2.00
N LYS A 86 -1.43 -10.15 2.55
CA LYS A 86 -1.60 -11.50 1.98
C LYS A 86 -2.47 -11.46 0.73
N GLY A 87 -2.21 -12.39 -0.20
CA GLY A 87 -3.03 -12.57 -1.40
C GLY A 87 -2.86 -11.48 -2.46
N LEU A 88 -1.75 -10.76 -2.45
CA LEU A 88 -1.42 -9.83 -3.53
C LEU A 88 -1.16 -10.58 -4.85
N PRO A 89 -1.61 -10.04 -6.00
CA PRO A 89 -1.31 -10.60 -7.32
C PRO A 89 0.20 -10.69 -7.62
N ASP A 90 0.59 -11.57 -8.54
CA ASP A 90 2.01 -11.85 -8.81
C ASP A 90 2.82 -10.63 -9.26
N TYR A 91 2.22 -9.70 -10.01
CA TYR A 91 2.90 -8.47 -10.44
C TYR A 91 3.24 -7.51 -9.30
N TRP A 92 2.69 -7.73 -8.09
CA TRP A 92 3.12 -7.00 -6.90
C TRP A 92 4.47 -7.48 -6.39
N LYS A 93 4.91 -8.70 -6.70
CA LYS A 93 6.19 -9.23 -6.23
C LYS A 93 7.32 -8.41 -6.85
N ALA A 94 8.26 -7.96 -6.02
CA ALA A 94 9.45 -7.28 -6.53
C ALA A 94 10.25 -8.26 -7.40
N ASP A 95 10.73 -7.80 -8.55
CA ASP A 95 11.72 -8.56 -9.29
C ASP A 95 12.99 -8.64 -8.44
N LYS A 96 13.36 -9.86 -8.04
CA LYS A 96 14.52 -10.11 -7.17
C LYS A 96 15.84 -9.67 -7.84
N SER A 97 15.83 -9.36 -9.14
CA SER A 97 16.99 -8.92 -9.92
C SER A 97 17.44 -7.47 -9.64
N ARG A 98 16.58 -6.58 -9.13
CA ARG A 98 16.91 -5.14 -8.93
C ARG A 98 17.38 -4.76 -7.53
N ALA A 99 17.40 -5.69 -6.58
CA ALA A 99 17.76 -5.42 -5.18
C ALA A 99 19.28 -5.58 -4.88
N ALA A 100 20.11 -5.80 -5.92
CA ALA A 100 21.55 -6.08 -5.80
C ALA A 100 22.43 -5.04 -6.55
N LEU A 101 22.11 -3.75 -6.41
CA LEU A 101 22.95 -2.61 -6.80
C LEU A 101 22.87 -1.55 -5.70
#